data_AF-A0A976GSL8-F1
#
_entry.id   AF-A0A976GSL8-F1
#
_cell.length_a   1.000
_cell.length_b   1.000
_cell.length_c   1.000
_cell.angle_alpha   90.00
_cell.angle_beta   90.00
_cell.angle_gamma   90.00
#
_symmetry.space_group_name_H-M   'P 1'
#
loop_
_entity.id
_entity.type
_entity.pdbx_description
1 polymer ?
#
loop_
_entity_poly.entity_id
_entity_poly.type
_entity_poly.pdbx_seq_one_letter_code
_entity_poly.pdbx_strand_id
1 'polypeptide(L)'
;MKKIILTSALLLCFLSVGVAQSKKKLNTKRFASDLCECMNKVFGNLHPVVREMFVDMSNGISESEVQKKIENHLLKNPKDQEAIDKSIAALDNVDKQLDEKCGDMKKKYGEDPMGNEQDKAKVFEQLQKNQKCALAAAIMKMADK
;
A
#
# COMPACT_ATOMS: atom_id res chain seq x y z
N MET A 1 -31.54 -1.93 -9.58
CA MET A 1 -30.21 -2.47 -9.95
C MET A 1 -29.76 -1.79 -11.23
N LYS A 2 -28.80 -0.86 -11.15
CA LYS A 2 -28.27 -0.13 -12.31
C LYS A 2 -26.94 -0.74 -12.72
N LYS A 3 -26.87 -1.25 -13.96
CA LYS A 3 -25.63 -1.67 -14.61
C LYS A 3 -24.90 -0.41 -15.08
N ILE A 4 -23.66 -0.21 -14.63
CA ILE A 4 -22.79 0.85 -15.14
C ILE A 4 -21.97 0.22 -16.27
N ILE A 5 -22.31 0.58 -17.50
CA ILE A 5 -21.53 0.30 -18.69
C ILE A 5 -20.59 1.50 -18.87
N LEU A 6 -19.29 1.31 -18.61
CA LEU A 6 -18.27 2.32 -18.89
C LEU A 6 -17.65 2.01 -20.26
N THR A 7 -18.32 2.47 -21.33
CA THR A 7 -17.78 2.46 -22.69
C THR A 7 -16.85 3.65 -22.88
N SER A 8 -15.56 3.34 -23.08
CA SER A 8 -14.65 3.90 -24.09
C SER A 8 -14.97 5.32 -24.60
N ALA A 9 -14.36 6.34 -23.99
CA ALA A 9 -14.16 7.66 -24.59
C ALA A 9 -13.20 8.52 -23.76
N LEU A 10 -11.92 8.14 -23.66
CA LEU A 10 -10.85 9.13 -23.45
C LEU A 10 -9.69 8.83 -24.39
N LEU A 11 -10.04 9.06 -25.65
CA LEU A 11 -9.21 9.41 -26.78
C LEU A 11 -7.96 10.21 -26.35
N LEU A 12 -6.80 9.66 -26.68
CA LEU A 12 -5.71 10.34 -27.41
C LEU A 12 -5.45 11.81 -27.02
N CYS A 13 -4.69 12.00 -25.94
CA CYS A 13 -3.75 13.12 -25.83
C CYS A 13 -2.42 12.53 -25.33
N PHE A 14 -1.30 13.12 -25.75
CA PHE A 14 0.09 12.74 -25.38
C PHE A 14 0.81 11.72 -26.27
N LEU A 15 0.55 11.74 -27.59
CA LEU A 15 1.65 11.60 -28.54
C LEU A 15 2.30 12.98 -28.73
N SER A 16 3.18 13.37 -27.82
CA SER A 16 4.06 14.51 -28.03
C SER A 16 5.41 14.24 -27.38
N VAL A 17 6.42 14.23 -28.25
CA VAL A 17 7.83 14.49 -27.99
C VAL A 17 8.44 13.63 -26.89
N GLY A 18 9.10 12.56 -27.30
CA GLY A 18 10.14 11.89 -26.51
C GLY A 18 11.29 12.85 -26.27
N VAL A 19 11.12 13.78 -25.32
CA VAL A 19 12.24 14.37 -24.61
C VAL A 19 12.79 13.22 -23.78
N ALA A 20 14.01 12.79 -24.10
CA ALA A 20 14.78 11.91 -23.24
C ALA A 20 15.00 12.63 -21.90
N GLN A 21 14.00 12.57 -21.02
CA GLN A 21 14.23 12.78 -19.60
C GLN A 21 15.23 11.70 -19.22
N SER A 22 16.45 12.10 -18.92
CA SER A 22 17.40 11.23 -18.24
C SER A 22 16.73 10.79 -16.93
N LYS A 23 16.05 9.64 -16.93
CA LYS A 23 15.46 9.06 -15.72
C LYS A 23 16.62 8.91 -14.74
N LYS A 24 16.66 9.76 -13.72
CA LYS A 24 17.64 9.65 -12.65
C LYS A 24 17.47 8.25 -12.07
N LYS A 25 18.50 7.41 -12.20
CA LYS A 25 18.47 6.02 -11.74
C LYS A 25 17.96 5.98 -10.30
N LEU A 26 16.85 5.28 -10.06
CA LEU A 26 16.25 5.18 -8.74
C LEU A 26 17.25 4.54 -7.77
N ASN A 27 17.50 5.17 -6.63
CA ASN A 27 18.17 4.50 -5.53
C ASN A 27 17.15 3.64 -4.79
N THR A 28 16.98 2.39 -5.24
CA THR A 28 15.96 1.46 -4.73
C THR A 28 16.08 1.20 -3.23
N LYS A 29 17.31 1.14 -2.69
CA LYS A 29 17.56 0.98 -1.25
C LYS A 29 17.04 2.17 -0.45
N ARG A 30 17.35 3.40 -0.88
CA ARG A 30 16.88 4.60 -0.18
C ARG A 30 15.36 4.76 -0.32
N PHE A 31 14.84 4.51 -1.51
CA PHE A 31 13.40 4.56 -1.76
C PHE A 31 12.64 3.54 -0.90
N ALA A 32 13.11 2.30 -0.82
CA ALA A 32 12.51 1.28 0.05
C ALA A 32 12.53 1.68 1.54
N SER A 33 13.62 2.29 2.01
CA SER A 33 13.70 2.81 3.38
C SER A 33 12.66 3.90 3.63
N ASP A 34 12.58 4.89 2.73
CA ASP A 34 11.62 5.99 2.87
C ASP A 34 10.18 5.46 2.78
N LEU A 35 9.89 4.51 1.88
CA LEU A 35 8.58 3.86 1.72
C LEU A 35 8.19 3.10 2.99
N CYS A 36 9.12 2.35 3.58
CA CYS A 36 8.90 1.64 4.83
C CYS A 36 8.55 2.60 5.98
N GLU A 37 9.27 3.71 6.11
CA GLU A 37 8.98 4.74 7.11
C GLU A 37 7.61 5.38 6.88
N CYS A 38 7.27 5.71 5.64
CA CYS A 38 5.97 6.24 5.25
C CYS A 38 4.83 5.28 5.64
N MET A 39 4.91 4.02 5.22
CA MET A 39 3.89 3.01 5.52
C MET A 39 3.76 2.80 7.04
N ASN A 40 4.87 2.80 7.78
CA ASN A 40 4.83 2.70 9.23
C ASN A 40 4.19 3.93 9.91
N LYS A 41 4.30 5.14 9.34
CA LYS A 41 3.60 6.33 9.86
C LYS A 41 2.09 6.28 9.64
N VAL A 42 1.66 5.69 8.53
CA VAL A 42 0.24 5.57 8.16
C VAL A 42 -0.41 4.42 8.92
N PHE A 43 0.15 3.22 8.80
CA PHE A 43 -0.49 1.99 9.28
C PHE A 43 0.05 1.51 10.63
N GLY A 44 1.15 2.09 11.15
CA GLY A 44 1.79 1.65 12.38
C GLY A 44 0.93 1.81 13.63
N ASN A 45 -0.05 2.72 13.61
CA ASN A 45 -0.97 2.97 14.73
C ASN A 45 -2.22 2.08 14.71
N LEU A 46 -2.40 1.25 13.68
CA LEU A 46 -3.52 0.34 13.61
C LEU A 46 -3.37 -0.80 14.62
N HIS A 47 -4.50 -1.34 15.05
CA HIS A 47 -4.55 -2.52 15.89
C HIS A 47 -3.76 -3.66 15.25
N PRO A 48 -2.99 -4.46 16.02
CA PRO A 48 -2.15 -5.53 15.48
C PRO A 48 -2.90 -6.50 14.55
N VAL A 49 -4.11 -6.90 14.92
CA VAL A 49 -4.97 -7.78 14.10
C VAL A 49 -5.27 -7.16 12.74
N VAL A 50 -5.55 -5.84 12.68
CA VAL A 50 -5.81 -5.14 11.41
C VAL A 50 -4.54 -5.06 10.57
N ARG A 51 -3.36 -4.88 11.18
CA ARG A 51 -2.08 -4.93 10.45
C ARG A 51 -1.81 -6.33 9.88
N GLU A 52 -2.16 -7.37 10.63
CA GLU A 52 -2.00 -8.77 10.21
C GLU A 52 -2.90 -9.10 9.01
N MET A 53 -4.07 -8.48 8.89
CA MET A 53 -4.94 -8.63 7.70
C MET A 53 -4.17 -8.35 6.39
N PHE A 54 -3.40 -7.26 6.35
CA PHE A 54 -2.62 -6.90 5.15
C PHE A 54 -1.58 -7.98 4.83
N VAL A 55 -0.95 -8.56 5.85
CA VAL A 55 0.02 -9.65 5.68
C VAL A 55 -0.67 -10.91 5.16
N ASP A 56 -1.80 -11.28 5.77
CA ASP A 56 -2.61 -12.44 5.37
C ASP A 56 -3.08 -12.35 3.91
N MET A 57 -3.67 -11.21 3.52
CA MET A 57 -4.12 -10.97 2.15
C MET A 57 -2.96 -10.95 1.15
N SER A 58 -1.79 -10.41 1.54
CA SER A 58 -0.58 -10.48 0.72
C SER A 58 -0.11 -11.92 0.48
N ASN A 59 -0.42 -12.84 1.40
CA ASN A 59 -0.14 -14.26 1.30
C ASN A 59 -1.25 -15.06 0.59
N GLY A 60 -2.29 -14.38 0.10
CA GLY A 60 -3.36 -15.00 -0.70
C GLY A 60 -4.50 -15.57 0.12
N ILE A 61 -4.56 -15.28 1.43
CA ILE A 61 -5.74 -15.59 2.24
C ILE A 61 -6.89 -14.71 1.75
N SER A 62 -8.06 -15.30 1.55
CA SER A 62 -9.22 -14.56 1.06
C SER A 62 -9.72 -13.55 2.10
N GLU A 63 -10.35 -12.47 1.64
CA GLU A 63 -10.99 -11.48 2.52
C GLU A 63 -11.97 -12.14 3.51
N SER A 64 -12.72 -13.15 3.04
CA SER A 64 -13.67 -13.89 3.89
C SER A 64 -13.00 -14.66 5.03
N GLU A 65 -11.81 -15.20 4.80
CA GLU A 65 -11.04 -15.92 5.81
C GLU A 65 -10.38 -14.95 6.79
N VAL A 66 -9.88 -13.81 6.30
CA VAL A 66 -9.37 -12.74 7.14
C VAL A 66 -10.48 -12.17 8.04
N GLN A 67 -11.67 -11.94 7.50
CA GLN A 67 -12.82 -11.48 8.29
C GLN A 67 -13.15 -12.49 9.41
N LYS A 68 -13.20 -13.80 9.10
CA LYS A 68 -13.40 -14.85 10.11
C LYS A 68 -12.32 -14.84 11.20
N LYS A 69 -11.06 -14.54 10.86
CA LYS A 69 -9.99 -14.42 11.86
C LYS A 69 -10.25 -13.27 12.83
N ILE A 70 -10.70 -12.12 12.33
CA ILE A 70 -11.04 -10.95 13.16
C ILE A 70 -12.23 -11.27 14.06
N GLU A 71 -13.29 -11.86 13.50
CA GLU A 71 -14.47 -12.29 14.26
C GLU A 71 -14.08 -13.28 15.37
N ASN A 72 -13.26 -14.28 15.07
CA ASN A 72 -12.75 -15.23 16.05
C ASN A 72 -11.86 -14.57 17.11
N HIS A 73 -11.10 -13.54 16.75
CA HIS A 73 -10.32 -12.76 17.72
C HIS A 73 -11.24 -12.01 18.68
N LEU A 74 -12.29 -11.36 18.17
CA LEU A 74 -13.27 -10.61 18.95
C LEU A 74 -14.11 -11.49 19.87
N LEU A 75 -14.42 -12.72 19.45
CA LEU A 75 -15.06 -13.71 20.34
C LEU A 75 -14.20 -14.04 21.57
N LYS A 76 -12.88 -14.02 21.42
CA LYS A 76 -11.92 -14.27 22.52
C LYS A 76 -11.57 -12.99 23.29
N ASN A 77 -11.54 -11.85 22.60
CA ASN A 77 -11.09 -10.56 23.09
C ASN A 77 -12.12 -9.46 22.77
N PRO A 78 -13.33 -9.51 23.34
CA PRO A 78 -14.41 -8.59 22.99
C PRO A 78 -14.10 -7.12 23.32
N LYS A 79 -13.14 -6.89 24.22
CA LYS A 79 -12.67 -5.54 24.58
C LYS A 79 -11.90 -4.84 23.46
N ASP A 80 -11.41 -5.58 22.47
CA ASP A 80 -10.64 -5.01 21.35
C ASP A 80 -11.56 -4.42 20.27
N GLN A 81 -12.88 -4.65 20.35
CA GLN A 81 -13.87 -4.21 19.36
C GLN A 81 -13.70 -2.73 18.98
N GLU A 82 -13.73 -1.84 19.97
CA GLU A 82 -13.63 -0.40 19.72
C GLU A 82 -12.29 -0.01 19.06
N ALA A 83 -11.18 -0.62 19.49
CA ALA A 83 -9.86 -0.34 18.93
C ALA A 83 -9.70 -0.87 17.49
N ILE A 84 -10.30 -2.03 17.20
CA ILE A 84 -10.34 -2.61 15.86
C ILE A 84 -11.24 -1.76 14.94
N ASP A 85 -12.44 -1.39 15.37
CA ASP A 85 -13.36 -0.56 14.60
C ASP A 85 -12.73 0.80 14.28
N LYS A 86 -12.06 1.42 15.25
CA LYS A 86 -11.30 2.67 15.03
C LYS A 86 -10.17 2.49 14.02
N SER A 87 -9.50 1.35 14.03
CA SER A 87 -8.44 1.03 13.07
C SER A 87 -9.01 0.83 11.67
N ILE A 88 -10.15 0.15 11.54
CA ILE A 88 -10.84 -0.05 10.25
C ILE A 88 -11.33 1.30 9.71
N ALA A 89 -11.98 2.13 10.53
CA ALA A 89 -12.43 3.46 10.13
C ALA A 89 -11.28 4.39 9.72
N ALA A 90 -10.08 4.22 10.30
CA ALA A 90 -8.90 4.94 9.87
C ALA A 90 -8.47 4.57 8.44
N LEU A 91 -8.81 3.36 7.97
CA LEU A 91 -8.52 2.90 6.61
C LEU A 91 -9.35 3.62 5.54
N ASP A 92 -10.56 4.09 5.87
CA ASP A 92 -11.43 4.84 4.95
C ASP A 92 -10.80 6.17 4.47
N ASN A 93 -9.78 6.65 5.18
CA ASN A 93 -9.07 7.89 4.87
C ASN A 93 -7.60 7.66 4.48
N VAL A 94 -7.23 6.44 4.06
CA VAL A 94 -5.83 6.08 3.76
C VAL A 94 -5.20 6.97 2.69
N ASP A 95 -5.93 7.31 1.62
CA ASP A 95 -5.39 8.18 0.56
C ASP A 95 -4.96 9.54 1.11
N LYS A 96 -5.83 10.17 1.92
CA LYS A 96 -5.51 11.42 2.60
C LYS A 96 -4.34 11.26 3.57
N GLN A 97 -4.30 10.16 4.33
CA GLN A 97 -3.19 9.89 5.24
C GLN A 97 -1.86 9.69 4.50
N LEU A 98 -1.88 9.05 3.33
CA LEU A 98 -0.71 8.89 2.47
C LEU A 98 -0.23 10.24 1.94
N ASP A 99 -1.13 11.09 1.48
CA ASP A 99 -0.77 12.44 1.04
C ASP A 99 -0.16 13.27 2.17
N GLU A 100 -0.77 13.25 3.36
CA GLU A 100 -0.31 14.02 4.52
C GLU A 100 1.02 13.49 5.10
N LYS A 101 1.15 12.16 5.26
CA LYS A 101 2.30 11.55 5.94
C LYS A 101 3.45 11.20 4.99
N CYS A 102 3.17 11.11 3.69
CA CYS A 102 4.11 10.67 2.68
C CYS A 102 4.24 11.62 1.49
N GLY A 103 3.60 12.79 1.49
CA GLY A 103 3.68 13.78 0.41
C GLY A 103 5.12 14.22 0.06
N ASP A 104 6.03 14.21 1.04
CA ASP A 104 7.45 14.52 0.79
C ASP A 104 8.15 13.45 -0.06
N MET A 105 7.70 12.19 0.01
CA MET A 105 8.19 11.16 -0.90
C MET A 105 7.72 11.41 -2.33
N LYS A 106 6.44 11.78 -2.51
CA LYS A 106 5.89 12.12 -3.84
C LYS A 106 6.67 13.28 -4.47
N LYS A 107 6.97 14.32 -3.69
CA LYS A 107 7.82 15.44 -4.15
C LYS A 107 9.25 15.01 -4.51
N LYS A 108 9.83 14.11 -3.72
CA LYS A 108 11.23 13.68 -3.87
C LYS A 108 11.44 12.73 -5.05
N TYR A 109 10.49 11.84 -5.31
CA TYR A 109 10.66 10.74 -6.25
C TYR A 109 9.73 10.80 -7.47
N GLY A 110 8.71 11.67 -7.47
CA GLY A 110 7.71 11.77 -8.53
C GLY A 110 6.52 10.83 -8.31
N GLU A 111 5.61 10.80 -9.30
CA GLU A 111 4.34 10.05 -9.22
C GLU A 111 4.52 8.55 -9.44
N ASP A 112 5.41 8.16 -10.36
CA ASP A 112 5.77 6.75 -10.62
C ASP A 112 7.29 6.56 -10.51
N PRO A 113 7.81 6.46 -9.28
CA PRO A 113 9.24 6.40 -9.05
C PRO A 113 9.84 5.05 -9.42
N MET A 114 9.05 3.97 -9.44
CA MET A 114 9.52 2.63 -9.76
C MET A 114 9.49 2.38 -11.27
N GLY A 115 8.46 2.85 -12.01
CA GLY A 115 8.46 3.04 -13.47
C GLY A 115 8.78 1.84 -14.37
N ASN A 116 9.15 0.69 -13.81
CA ASN A 116 9.50 -0.56 -14.45
C ASN A 116 9.52 -1.69 -13.41
N GLU A 117 9.36 -2.92 -13.89
CA GLU A 117 9.30 -4.13 -13.05
C GLU A 117 10.61 -4.44 -12.31
N GLN A 118 11.77 -4.07 -12.88
CA GLN A 118 13.06 -4.34 -12.26
C GLN A 118 13.26 -3.51 -10.97
N ASP A 119 12.88 -2.24 -10.99
CA ASP A 119 12.98 -1.37 -9.83
C ASP A 119 11.91 -1.72 -8.78
N LYS A 120 10.69 -2.09 -9.18
CA LYS A 120 9.69 -2.68 -8.26
C LYS A 120 10.25 -3.90 -7.54
N ALA A 121 10.79 -4.88 -8.27
CA ALA A 121 11.34 -6.10 -7.69
C ALA A 121 12.49 -5.81 -6.72
N LYS A 122 13.41 -4.89 -7.07
CA LYS A 122 14.49 -4.47 -6.17
C LYS A 122 13.97 -3.78 -4.92
N VAL A 123 13.00 -2.88 -5.05
CA VAL A 123 12.40 -2.20 -3.89
C VAL A 123 11.75 -3.23 -2.97
N PHE A 124 10.97 -4.16 -3.53
CA PHE A 124 10.34 -5.23 -2.79
C PHE A 124 11.37 -6.12 -2.05
N GLU A 125 12.45 -6.52 -2.72
CA GLU A 125 13.55 -7.28 -2.12
C GLU A 125 14.20 -6.52 -0.94
N GLN A 126 14.37 -5.20 -1.06
CA GLN A 126 14.90 -4.38 0.04
C GLN A 126 13.94 -4.30 1.23
N LEU A 127 12.63 -4.22 1.00
CA LEU A 127 11.63 -4.23 2.07
C LEU A 127 11.63 -5.59 2.81
N GLN A 128 11.70 -6.70 2.07
CA GLN A 128 11.69 -8.05 2.67
C GLN A 128 12.90 -8.34 3.56
N LYS A 129 14.04 -7.70 3.32
CA LYS A 129 15.25 -7.86 4.15
C LYS A 129 15.10 -7.29 5.56
N ASN A 130 14.09 -6.45 5.82
CA ASN A 130 13.89 -5.81 7.12
C ASN A 130 12.50 -6.11 7.67
N GLN A 131 12.42 -6.83 8.79
CA GLN A 131 11.15 -7.17 9.43
C GLN A 131 10.31 -5.93 9.77
N LYS A 132 10.93 -4.77 10.06
CA LYS A 132 10.21 -3.51 10.30
C LYS A 132 9.45 -3.00 9.07
N CYS A 133 9.72 -3.55 7.90
CA CYS A 133 9.11 -3.20 6.62
C CYS A 133 8.15 -4.28 6.12
N ALA A 134 7.85 -5.30 6.92
CA ALA A 134 6.96 -6.40 6.53
C ALA A 134 5.59 -5.89 6.07
N LEU A 135 5.03 -4.88 6.74
CA LEU A 135 3.76 -4.28 6.37
C LEU A 135 3.84 -3.54 5.03
N ALA A 136 4.90 -2.75 4.81
CA ALA A 136 5.14 -2.08 3.54
C ALA A 136 5.30 -3.09 2.39
N ALA A 137 6.02 -4.20 2.63
CA ALA A 137 6.16 -5.28 1.67
C ALA A 137 4.80 -5.94 1.36
N ALA A 138 4.00 -6.24 2.39
CA ALA A 138 2.68 -6.83 2.23
C ALA A 138 1.76 -5.95 1.38
N ILE A 139 1.68 -4.65 1.71
CA ILE A 139 0.88 -3.66 0.97
C ILE A 139 1.34 -3.56 -0.48
N MET A 140 2.66 -3.44 -0.72
CA MET A 140 3.21 -3.40 -2.08
C MET A 140 2.86 -4.65 -2.89
N LYS A 141 2.95 -5.84 -2.27
CA LYS A 141 2.61 -7.11 -2.92
C LYS A 141 1.12 -7.22 -3.28
N MET A 142 0.24 -6.60 -2.50
CA MET A 142 -1.20 -6.58 -2.80
C MET A 142 -1.55 -5.61 -3.92
N ALA A 143 -0.86 -4.46 -4.00
CA ALA A 143 -1.09 -3.45 -5.03
C ALA A 143 -0.64 -3.88 -6.45
N ASP A 144 0.16 -4.94 -6.55
CA ASP A 144 0.68 -5.47 -7.82
C ASP A 144 -0.14 -6.67 -8.36
N LYS A 145 -1.23 -7.05 -7.65
CA LYS A 145 -2.20 -8.07 -8.09
C LYS A 145 -3.38 -7.45 -8.83
#